data_AF-A0A8H3L1S0-F1
#
_entry.id   AF-A0A8H3L1S0-F1
#
_cell.length_a   1.000
_cell.length_b   1.000
_cell.length_c   1.000
_cell.angle_alpha   90.00
_cell.angle_beta   90.00
_cell.angle_gamma   90.00
#
_symmetry.space_group_name_H-M   'P 1'
#
loop_
_entity.id
_entity.type
_entity.pdbx_description
1 polymer ?
#
loop_
_entity_poly.entity_id
_entity_poly.type
_entity_poly.pdbx_seq_one_letter_code
_entity_poly.pdbx_strand_id
1 'polypeptide(L)'
;MPQKFSEDLCWRIIYFYTDGLSTIDIANTLYVSKSFVNKIKRRYNRWTCVKNPFKGVPDHELAYEMEHLTKKRASIAALWRSLQYLGIIHKKLYKAALERNDIIRAYYLGVIDENYTSNQLIFIDESAKDERSLSRLYGYSSRNVRAHKKVVFVQGRRYTILPALTLEEFVAVDIFEGSCDRKRFVDFILDQVLPIMNPYPNDNSVIIMDNIRIYHDEELIVLLRGLGCHVVFLPPYSPDYNPIEMAFSIIKS
;
A
#
# COMPACT_ATOMS: atom_id res chain seq x y z
N MET A 1 16.34 -11.59 16.40
CA MET A 1 15.71 -10.32 16.85
C MET A 1 16.21 -9.20 15.95
N PRO A 2 15.38 -8.27 15.44
CA PRO A 2 15.92 -7.14 14.68
C PRO A 2 16.83 -6.31 15.58
N GLN A 3 18.07 -6.10 15.15
CA GLN A 3 19.09 -5.34 15.87
C GLN A 3 18.54 -3.95 16.17
N LYS A 4 18.33 -3.65 17.45
CA LYS A 4 17.83 -2.35 17.88
C LYS A 4 19.03 -1.39 17.80
N PHE A 5 19.17 -0.70 16.66
CA PHE A 5 20.24 0.28 16.47
C PHE A 5 20.22 1.33 17.60
N SER A 6 21.40 1.71 18.08
CA SER A 6 21.53 2.67 19.17
C SER A 6 21.04 4.05 18.74
N GLU A 7 20.54 4.82 19.70
CA GLU A 7 20.12 6.21 19.49
C GLU A 7 21.30 7.10 19.06
N ASP A 8 22.48 6.83 19.64
CA ASP A 8 23.74 7.47 19.27
C ASP A 8 24.06 7.32 17.78
N LEU A 9 23.93 6.11 17.22
CA LEU A 9 24.13 5.88 15.79
C LEU A 9 23.16 6.71 14.93
N CYS A 10 21.91 6.87 15.39
CA CYS A 10 20.92 7.67 14.66
C CYS A 10 21.25 9.17 14.71
N TRP A 11 21.76 9.68 15.84
CA TRP A 11 22.21 11.08 15.94
C TRP A 11 23.47 11.34 15.11
N ARG A 12 24.41 10.39 15.05
CA ARG A 12 25.58 10.48 14.15
C ARG A 12 25.20 10.59 12.68
N ILE A 13 24.16 9.87 12.26
CA ILE A 13 23.59 10.01 10.90
C ILE A 13 23.10 11.44 10.66
N ILE A 14 22.41 12.04 11.64
CA ILE A 14 21.90 13.41 11.51
C ILE A 14 23.03 14.42 11.52
N TYR A 15 24.04 14.25 12.38
CA TYR A 15 25.23 15.11 12.41
C TYR A 15 25.89 15.19 11.03
N PHE A 16 26.20 14.05 10.40
CA PHE A 16 26.79 14.04 9.06
C PHE A 16 25.85 14.57 7.99
N TYR A 17 24.53 14.37 8.13
CA TYR A 17 23.56 14.93 7.20
C TYR A 17 23.49 16.46 7.29
N THR A 18 23.51 17.03 8.50
CA THR A 18 23.55 18.49 8.70
C THR A 18 24.87 19.11 8.26
N ASP A 19 25.95 18.34 8.26
CA ASP A 19 27.27 18.71 7.74
C ASP A 19 27.37 18.59 6.20
N GLY A 20 26.28 18.23 5.54
CA GLY A 20 26.16 18.22 4.08
C GLY A 20 26.62 16.93 3.38
N LEU A 21 26.96 15.87 4.11
CA LEU A 21 27.39 14.60 3.51
C LEU A 21 26.24 13.93 2.73
N SER A 22 26.59 13.26 1.63
CA SER A 22 25.61 12.51 0.85
C SER A 22 25.12 11.27 1.63
N THR A 23 23.92 10.79 1.33
CA THR A 23 23.39 9.55 1.93
C THR A 23 24.33 8.35 1.71
N ILE A 24 25.08 8.34 0.58
CA ILE A 24 26.02 7.27 0.24
C ILE A 24 27.23 7.33 1.16
N ASP A 25 27.80 8.52 1.35
CA ASP A 25 28.97 8.72 2.20
C ASP A 25 28.65 8.37 3.65
N ILE A 26 27.52 8.84 4.17
CA ILE A 26 27.06 8.51 5.53
C ILE A 26 26.90 7.00 5.72
N ALA A 27 26.30 6.32 4.74
CA ALA A 27 26.09 4.87 4.78
C ALA A 27 27.42 4.11 4.83
N ASN A 28 28.39 4.53 4.00
CA ASN A 28 29.71 3.93 3.95
C ASN A 28 30.51 4.22 5.24
N THR A 29 30.52 5.47 5.72
CA THR A 29 31.24 5.90 6.92
C THR A 29 30.74 5.21 8.19
N LEU A 30 29.43 5.01 8.31
CA LEU A 30 28.82 4.40 9.50
C LEU A 30 28.56 2.90 9.36
N TYR A 31 28.95 2.28 8.23
CA TYR A 31 28.71 0.87 7.94
C TYR A 31 27.23 0.45 8.10
N VAL A 32 26.32 1.29 7.59
CA VAL A 32 24.87 1.07 7.63
C VAL A 32 24.26 1.11 6.24
N SER A 33 23.05 0.57 6.07
CA SER A 33 22.38 0.59 4.77
C SER A 33 21.89 2.01 4.40
N LYS A 34 21.93 2.35 3.10
CA LYS A 34 21.37 3.61 2.56
C LYS A 34 19.89 3.78 2.94
N SER A 35 19.14 2.67 2.98
CA SER A 35 17.73 2.67 3.40
C SER A 35 17.56 3.06 4.87
N PHE A 36 18.49 2.64 5.74
CA PHE A 36 18.49 3.04 7.15
C PHE A 36 18.80 4.54 7.31
N VAL A 37 19.82 5.06 6.62
CA VAL A 37 20.16 6.50 6.61
C VAL A 37 18.98 7.34 6.15
N ASN A 38 18.36 6.99 5.01
CA ASN A 38 17.17 7.69 4.50
C ASN A 38 16.00 7.66 5.48
N LYS A 39 15.80 6.54 6.19
CA LYS A 39 14.75 6.41 7.21
C LYS A 39 14.98 7.36 8.40
N ILE A 40 16.22 7.55 8.84
CA ILE A 40 16.56 8.47 9.93
C ILE A 40 16.44 9.94 9.47
N LYS A 41 16.97 10.28 8.28
CA LYS A 41 16.82 11.62 7.67
C LYS A 41 15.36 12.04 7.55
N ARG A 42 14.50 11.17 6.98
CA ARG A 42 13.05 11.43 6.85
C ARG A 42 12.39 11.70 8.20
N ARG A 43 12.81 10.99 9.25
CA ARG A 43 12.26 11.19 10.60
C ARG A 43 12.71 12.52 11.20
N TYR A 44 13.99 12.83 11.11
CA TYR A 44 14.53 14.09 11.61
C TYR A 44 13.94 15.30 10.87
N ASN A 45 13.82 15.25 9.55
CA ASN A 45 13.22 16.35 8.78
C ASN A 45 11.74 16.57 9.13
N ARG A 46 11.03 15.53 9.58
CA ARG A 46 9.62 15.63 9.98
C ARG A 46 9.44 16.11 11.42
N TRP A 47 10.26 15.61 12.36
CA TRP A 47 10.01 15.75 13.79
C TRP A 47 11.16 16.40 14.57
N THR A 48 12.25 16.76 13.90
CA THR A 48 13.53 17.21 14.49
C THR A 48 14.15 16.22 15.48
N CYS A 49 13.75 14.95 15.43
CA CYS A 49 14.22 13.90 16.33
C CYS A 49 14.47 12.57 15.63
N VAL A 50 15.34 11.74 16.21
CA VAL A 50 15.76 10.45 15.63
C VAL A 50 14.90 9.27 16.06
N LYS A 51 14.06 9.42 17.08
CA LYS A 51 13.02 8.47 17.50
C LYS A 51 11.65 9.04 17.20
N ASN A 52 10.65 8.19 16.94
CA ASN A 52 9.27 8.67 16.84
C ASN A 52 8.82 9.09 18.25
N PRO A 53 8.55 10.38 18.50
CA PRO A 53 8.22 10.88 19.82
C PRO A 53 6.81 10.47 20.27
N PHE A 54 5.94 10.07 19.33
CA PHE A 54 4.52 9.76 19.56
C PHE A 54 4.22 8.26 19.52
N LYS A 55 5.24 7.42 19.63
CA LYS A 55 5.06 5.97 19.62
C LYS A 55 4.18 5.52 20.79
N GLY A 56 2.96 5.08 20.50
CA GLY A 56 2.00 4.61 21.50
C GLY A 56 1.13 5.71 22.10
N VAL A 57 1.26 6.96 21.65
CA VAL A 57 0.43 8.09 22.11
C VAL A 57 0.07 8.99 20.91
N PRO A 58 -0.84 8.54 20.02
CA PRO A 58 -1.12 9.20 18.74
C PRO A 58 -1.64 10.64 18.88
N ASP A 59 -2.43 10.94 19.92
CA ASP A 59 -3.02 12.27 20.12
C ASP A 59 -1.98 13.36 20.42
N HIS A 60 -0.76 12.97 20.80
CA HIS A 60 0.36 13.91 20.94
C HIS A 60 0.89 14.40 19.59
N GLU A 61 0.71 13.63 18.51
CA GLU A 61 1.08 14.04 17.15
C GLU A 61 0.26 15.26 16.72
N LEU A 62 -1.07 15.19 16.91
CA LEU A 62 -1.98 16.29 16.60
C LEU A 62 -1.72 17.53 17.48
N ALA A 63 -1.47 17.33 18.77
CA ALA A 63 -1.12 18.44 19.67
C ALA A 63 0.20 19.12 19.26
N TYR A 64 1.20 18.34 18.84
CA TYR A 64 2.47 18.85 18.34
C TYR A 64 2.31 19.63 17.02
N GLU A 65 1.54 19.10 16.07
CA GLU A 65 1.26 19.80 14.81
C GLU A 65 0.52 21.13 15.05
N MET A 66 -0.47 21.14 15.93
CA MET A 66 -1.18 22.37 16.32
C MET A 66 -0.23 23.39 16.95
N GLU A 67 0.66 22.97 17.86
CA GLU A 67 1.67 23.85 18.46
C GLU A 67 2.63 24.40 17.40
N HIS A 68 3.05 23.57 16.43
CA HIS A 68 3.97 24.00 15.38
C HIS A 68 3.35 25.03 14.43
N LEU A 69 2.08 24.83 14.05
CA LEU A 69 1.33 25.71 13.15
C LEU A 69 0.89 27.01 13.83
N THR A 70 0.39 26.92 15.06
CA THR A 70 -0.23 28.07 15.76
C THR A 70 0.72 28.79 16.72
N LYS A 71 1.87 28.19 17.02
CA LYS A 71 2.82 28.60 18.08
C LYS A 71 2.20 28.66 19.49
N LYS A 72 1.05 28.01 19.69
CA LYS A 72 0.35 27.95 20.97
C LYS A 72 0.32 26.52 21.48
N ARG A 73 0.71 26.36 22.74
CA ARG A 73 0.71 25.07 23.41
C ARG A 73 -0.65 24.82 24.08
N ALA A 74 -1.26 23.68 23.77
CA ALA A 74 -2.49 23.23 24.41
C ALA A 74 -2.28 21.86 25.05
N SER A 75 -2.92 21.63 26.21
CA SER A 75 -2.98 20.27 26.76
C SER A 75 -3.89 19.38 25.91
N ILE A 76 -3.63 18.08 25.87
CA ILE A 76 -4.45 17.12 25.11
C ILE A 76 -5.93 17.19 25.53
N ALA A 77 -6.19 17.32 26.84
CA ALA A 77 -7.54 17.48 27.35
C ALA A 77 -8.21 18.79 26.89
N ALA A 78 -7.46 19.89 26.73
CA ALA A 78 -8.00 21.13 26.17
C ALA A 78 -8.30 20.99 24.67
N LEU A 79 -7.40 20.33 23.92
CA LEU A 79 -7.57 20.04 22.50
C LEU A 79 -8.81 19.18 22.25
N TRP A 80 -8.98 18.09 23.00
CA TRP A 80 -10.16 17.22 22.90
C TRP A 80 -11.47 17.95 23.17
N ARG A 81 -11.54 18.73 24.26
CA ARG A 81 -12.74 19.52 24.59
C ARG A 81 -13.06 20.54 23.50
N SER A 82 -12.03 21.17 22.93
CA SER A 82 -12.20 22.16 21.86
C SER A 82 -12.69 21.51 20.57
N LEU A 83 -12.12 20.36 20.17
CA LEU A 83 -12.58 19.61 19.00
C LEU A 83 -14.02 19.16 19.16
N GLN A 84 -14.40 18.63 20.33
CA GLN A 84 -15.79 18.25 20.59
C GLN A 84 -16.75 19.45 20.59
N TYR A 85 -16.35 20.58 21.20
CA TYR A 85 -17.13 21.82 21.17
C TYR A 85 -17.37 22.30 19.73
N LEU A 86 -16.38 22.13 18.85
CA LEU A 86 -16.48 22.47 17.43
C LEU A 86 -17.19 21.38 16.59
N GLY A 87 -17.69 20.31 17.20
CA GLY A 87 -18.35 19.20 16.50
C GLY A 87 -17.40 18.29 15.69
N ILE A 88 -16.09 18.40 15.92
CA ILE A 88 -15.07 17.57 15.27
C ILE A 88 -14.93 16.26 16.05
N ILE A 89 -15.25 15.14 15.39
CA ILE A 89 -15.26 13.81 16.00
C ILE A 89 -14.02 13.00 15.64
N HIS A 90 -13.60 12.13 16.55
CA HIS A 90 -12.48 11.22 16.33
C HIS A 90 -12.89 10.09 15.37
N LYS A 91 -12.25 10.02 14.20
CA LYS A 91 -12.48 8.99 13.17
C LYS A 91 -11.21 8.18 12.93
N LYS A 92 -11.39 6.94 12.48
CA LYS A 92 -10.28 6.12 11.99
C LYS A 92 -9.65 6.82 10.78
N LEU A 93 -8.34 7.09 10.84
CA LEU A 93 -7.61 7.69 9.73
C LEU A 93 -7.54 6.72 8.54
N TYR A 94 -7.93 7.20 7.36
CA TYR A 94 -7.57 6.57 6.10
C TYR A 94 -6.16 6.99 5.74
N LYS A 95 -5.27 6.01 5.45
CA LYS A 95 -3.89 6.28 5.06
C LYS A 95 -3.79 6.27 3.54
N ALA A 96 -3.76 7.44 2.93
CA ALA A 96 -3.39 7.59 1.54
C ALA A 96 -1.86 7.60 1.40
N ALA A 97 -1.34 7.04 0.30
CA ALA A 97 0.06 7.20 -0.06
C ALA A 97 0.32 8.67 -0.41
N LEU A 98 1.42 9.25 0.07
CA LEU A 98 1.81 10.63 -0.27
C LEU A 98 2.09 10.81 -1.77
N GLU A 99 2.52 9.73 -2.42
CA GLU A 99 2.84 9.68 -3.85
C GLU A 99 1.59 9.59 -4.73
N ARG A 100 0.40 9.44 -4.13
CA ARG A 100 -0.89 9.47 -4.85
C ARG A 100 -1.10 10.87 -5.44
N ASN A 101 -1.47 10.93 -6.71
CA ASN A 101 -1.75 12.18 -7.42
C ASN A 101 -3.21 12.22 -7.88
N ASP A 102 -4.00 13.14 -7.30
CA ASP A 102 -5.43 13.23 -7.59
C ASP A 102 -5.74 13.78 -9.00
N ILE A 103 -4.83 14.55 -9.62
CA ILE A 103 -5.01 15.02 -11.01
C ILE A 103 -4.95 13.83 -11.97
N ILE A 104 -3.95 12.95 -11.80
CA ILE A 104 -3.79 11.74 -12.63
C ILE A 104 -5.00 10.82 -12.46
N ARG A 105 -5.50 10.69 -11.24
CA ARG A 105 -6.69 9.90 -10.94
C ARG A 105 -7.96 10.46 -11.57
N ALA A 106 -8.15 11.78 -11.50
CA ALA A 106 -9.29 12.43 -12.14
C ALA A 106 -9.25 12.28 -13.66
N TYR A 107 -8.07 12.46 -14.27
CA TYR A 107 -7.86 12.21 -15.69
C TYR A 107 -8.18 10.75 -16.06
N TYR A 108 -7.69 9.78 -15.29
CA TYR A 108 -7.99 8.38 -15.49
C TYR A 108 -9.50 8.10 -15.50
N LEU A 109 -10.24 8.62 -14.51
CA LEU A 109 -11.69 8.46 -14.47
C LEU A 109 -12.38 9.07 -15.68
N GLY A 110 -11.96 10.27 -16.12
CA GLY A 110 -12.51 10.89 -17.33
C GLY A 110 -12.29 10.04 -18.59
N VAL A 111 -11.08 9.47 -18.74
CA VAL A 111 -10.78 8.57 -19.87
C VAL A 111 -11.64 7.30 -19.81
N ILE A 112 -11.81 6.69 -18.64
CA ILE A 112 -12.64 5.50 -18.50
C ILE A 112 -14.11 5.80 -18.84
N ASP A 113 -14.66 6.86 -18.27
CA ASP A 113 -16.06 7.28 -18.44
C ASP A 113 -16.39 7.67 -19.89
N GLU A 114 -15.44 8.31 -20.59
CA GLU A 114 -15.64 8.75 -21.97
C GLU A 114 -15.51 7.62 -23.00
N ASN A 115 -14.61 6.64 -22.77
CA ASN A 115 -14.23 5.67 -23.80
C ASN A 115 -14.81 4.27 -23.61
N TYR A 116 -15.25 3.92 -22.40
CA TYR A 116 -15.62 2.54 -22.07
C TYR A 116 -16.96 2.45 -21.31
N THR A 117 -17.64 1.32 -21.48
CA THR A 117 -18.81 0.93 -20.68
C THR A 117 -18.46 -0.23 -19.76
N SER A 118 -19.18 -0.38 -18.65
CA SER A 118 -18.87 -1.37 -17.62
C SER A 118 -18.78 -2.82 -18.13
N ASN A 119 -19.60 -3.20 -19.12
CA ASN A 119 -19.61 -4.56 -19.70
C ASN A 119 -18.36 -4.87 -20.53
N GLN A 120 -17.63 -3.83 -20.97
CA GLN A 120 -16.39 -4.00 -21.73
C GLN A 120 -15.19 -4.30 -20.84
N LEU A 121 -15.29 -4.03 -19.53
CA LEU A 121 -14.15 -4.02 -18.61
C LEU A 121 -13.96 -5.37 -17.93
N ILE A 122 -12.73 -5.89 -18.01
CA ILE A 122 -12.23 -7.02 -17.23
C ILE A 122 -11.14 -6.49 -16.30
N PHE A 123 -11.38 -6.54 -14.99
CA PHE A 123 -10.38 -6.19 -13.99
C PHE A 123 -9.54 -7.41 -13.65
N ILE A 124 -8.25 -7.22 -13.43
CA ILE A 124 -7.32 -8.29 -13.06
C ILE A 124 -6.39 -7.78 -11.95
N ASP A 125 -6.20 -8.59 -10.92
CA ASP A 125 -5.35 -8.24 -9.79
C ASP A 125 -4.81 -9.46 -9.06
N GLU A 126 -3.75 -9.30 -8.27
CA GLU A 126 -3.17 -10.35 -7.44
C GLU A 126 -3.50 -10.12 -5.96
N SER A 127 -3.89 -11.19 -5.28
CA SER A 127 -4.02 -11.18 -3.84
C SER A 127 -3.40 -12.40 -3.19
N ALA A 128 -2.48 -12.16 -2.26
CA ALA A 128 -1.94 -13.22 -1.41
C ALA A 128 -2.72 -13.42 -0.11
N LYS A 129 -2.89 -14.68 0.27
CA LYS A 129 -3.36 -15.14 1.58
C LYS A 129 -2.24 -15.92 2.26
N ASP A 130 -1.93 -15.53 3.49
CA ASP A 130 -0.94 -16.21 4.34
C ASP A 130 -1.64 -16.84 5.56
N GLU A 131 -1.36 -18.11 5.82
CA GLU A 131 -1.87 -18.90 6.95
C GLU A 131 -1.36 -18.40 8.32
N ARG A 132 -0.35 -17.52 8.35
CA ARG A 132 0.20 -16.93 9.60
C ARG A 132 -0.81 -16.17 10.46
N SER A 133 -1.99 -15.89 9.94
CA SER A 133 -3.00 -14.99 10.51
C SER A 133 -3.90 -15.61 11.60
N LEU A 134 -3.70 -16.87 11.99
CA LEU A 134 -4.62 -17.59 12.90
C LEU A 134 -4.47 -17.23 14.39
N SER A 135 -3.68 -16.21 14.74
CA SER A 135 -3.47 -15.81 16.13
C SER A 135 -4.12 -14.48 16.47
N ARG A 136 -4.90 -14.45 17.55
CA ARG A 136 -5.47 -13.20 18.09
C ARG A 136 -4.38 -12.14 18.29
N LEU A 137 -4.63 -10.93 17.78
CA LEU A 137 -3.73 -9.78 17.92
C LEU A 137 -3.84 -9.10 19.28
N TYR A 138 -4.97 -9.29 19.99
CA TYR A 138 -5.28 -8.63 21.24
C TYR A 138 -5.46 -9.65 22.39
N GLY A 139 -5.17 -9.20 23.61
CA GLY A 139 -5.33 -9.97 24.84
C GLY A 139 -5.30 -9.07 26.07
N TYR A 140 -5.82 -9.56 27.18
CA TYR A 140 -5.94 -8.80 28.43
C TYR A 140 -4.77 -9.11 29.37
N SER A 141 -4.30 -8.10 30.10
CA SER A 141 -3.30 -8.22 31.18
C SER A 141 -3.46 -7.05 32.16
N SER A 142 -2.90 -7.19 33.35
CA SER A 142 -2.84 -6.11 34.34
C SER A 142 -2.13 -4.88 33.77
N ARG A 143 -2.48 -3.69 34.28
CA ARG A 143 -1.89 -2.43 33.84
C ARG A 143 -0.35 -2.50 33.95
N ASN A 144 0.33 -2.09 32.88
CA ASN A 144 1.80 -2.15 32.71
C ASN A 144 2.42 -3.56 32.60
N VAL A 145 1.61 -4.61 32.46
CA VAL A 145 2.08 -5.97 32.23
C VAL A 145 1.76 -6.38 30.79
N ARG A 146 2.71 -7.02 30.12
CA ARG A 146 2.53 -7.46 28.73
C ARG A 146 1.74 -8.77 28.70
N ALA A 147 0.67 -8.84 27.90
CA ALA A 147 0.02 -10.10 27.60
C ALA A 147 0.95 -10.96 26.71
N HIS A 148 1.30 -12.16 27.18
CA HIS A 148 2.14 -13.10 26.45
C HIS A 148 1.27 -14.23 25.89
N LYS A 149 1.39 -14.50 24.59
CA LYS A 149 0.87 -15.71 23.94
C LYS A 149 2.03 -16.38 23.23
N LYS A 150 2.36 -17.61 23.61
CA LYS A 150 3.25 -18.46 22.81
C LYS A 150 2.42 -19.00 21.64
N VAL A 151 2.87 -18.74 20.42
CA VAL A 151 2.27 -19.27 19.20
C VAL A 151 3.34 -20.07 18.47
N VAL A 152 2.94 -21.14 17.79
CA VAL A 152 3.83 -21.84 16.86
C VAL A 152 4.04 -20.91 15.68
N PHE A 153 5.29 -20.58 15.38
CA PHE A 153 5.63 -19.91 14.13
C PHE A 153 5.53 -20.95 13.02
N VAL A 154 4.33 -21.10 12.46
CA VAL A 154 4.16 -21.91 11.26
C VAL A 154 4.83 -21.15 10.12
N GLN A 155 5.75 -21.81 9.42
CA GLN A 155 6.22 -21.35 8.12
C GLN A 155 5.07 -21.58 7.13
N GLY A 156 4.02 -20.76 7.27
CA GLY A 156 2.77 -20.93 6.54
C GLY A 156 3.02 -20.91 5.04
N ARG A 157 2.25 -21.73 4.31
CA ARG A 157 2.23 -21.67 2.86
C ARG A 157 1.52 -20.38 2.47
N ARG A 158 2.15 -19.60 1.59
CA ARG A 158 1.53 -18.41 1.01
C ARG A 158 0.85 -18.85 -0.26
N TYR A 159 -0.46 -18.70 -0.32
CA TYR A 159 -1.20 -18.84 -1.56
C TYR A 159 -1.43 -17.48 -2.18
N THR A 160 -1.35 -17.43 -3.50
CA THR A 160 -1.65 -16.27 -4.31
C THR A 160 -2.83 -16.62 -5.19
N ILE A 161 -3.80 -15.71 -5.24
CA ILE A 161 -5.00 -15.80 -6.06
C ILE A 161 -4.87 -14.71 -7.13
N LEU A 162 -5.04 -15.10 -8.38
CA LEU A 162 -5.02 -14.24 -9.56
C LEU A 162 -6.37 -14.38 -10.29
N PRO A 163 -7.38 -13.57 -9.93
CA PRO A 163 -8.67 -13.55 -10.62
C PRO A 163 -8.74 -12.51 -11.74
N ALA A 164 -9.64 -12.76 -12.69
CA ALA A 164 -10.21 -11.79 -13.61
C ALA A 164 -11.71 -11.61 -13.34
N LEU A 165 -12.15 -10.37 -13.15
CA LEU A 165 -13.51 -10.00 -12.75
C LEU A 165 -14.16 -9.11 -13.82
N THR A 166 -15.33 -9.50 -14.30
CA THR A 166 -16.21 -8.66 -15.13
C THR A 166 -17.25 -7.96 -14.26
N LEU A 167 -18.17 -7.22 -14.87
CA LEU A 167 -19.32 -6.65 -14.16
C LEU A 167 -20.15 -7.71 -13.43
N GLU A 168 -20.23 -8.92 -13.99
CA GLU A 168 -21.15 -9.97 -13.54
C GLU A 168 -20.47 -11.01 -12.65
N GLU A 169 -19.26 -11.46 -13.00
CA GLU A 169 -18.64 -12.59 -12.33
C GLU A 169 -17.11 -12.68 -12.49
N PHE A 170 -16.51 -13.60 -11.73
CA PHE A 170 -15.14 -14.03 -11.96
C PHE A 170 -15.08 -14.98 -13.15
N VAL A 171 -14.45 -14.52 -14.23
CA VAL A 171 -14.40 -15.27 -15.49
C VAL A 171 -13.15 -16.15 -15.61
N ALA A 172 -12.10 -15.86 -14.86
CA ALA A 172 -10.90 -16.68 -14.75
C ALA A 172 -10.30 -16.56 -13.34
N VAL A 173 -9.74 -17.64 -12.81
CA VAL A 173 -9.07 -17.65 -11.49
C VAL A 173 -7.94 -18.67 -11.49
N ASP A 174 -6.70 -18.23 -11.22
CA ASP A 174 -5.57 -19.11 -10.88
C ASP A 174 -5.22 -18.98 -9.39
N ILE A 175 -5.00 -20.11 -8.71
CA ILE A 175 -4.62 -20.17 -7.29
C ILE A 175 -3.40 -21.06 -7.15
N PHE A 176 -2.34 -20.53 -6.55
CA PHE A 176 -1.08 -21.23 -6.46
C PHE A 176 -0.25 -20.86 -5.25
N GLU A 177 0.68 -21.75 -4.88
CA GLU A 177 1.63 -21.50 -3.81
C GLU A 177 2.79 -20.63 -4.30
N GLY A 178 3.15 -19.60 -3.53
CA GLY A 178 4.26 -18.69 -3.84
C GLY A 178 3.80 -17.30 -4.29
N SER A 179 4.71 -16.54 -4.90
CA SER A 179 4.44 -15.21 -5.48
C SER A 179 4.15 -15.31 -6.97
N CYS A 180 3.31 -14.43 -7.50
CA CYS A 180 3.16 -14.29 -8.95
C CYS A 180 4.46 -13.71 -9.55
N ASP A 181 4.97 -14.34 -10.60
CA ASP A 181 6.02 -13.76 -11.44
C ASP A 181 5.43 -13.32 -12.79
N ARG A 182 6.23 -12.60 -13.57
CA ARG A 182 5.78 -12.07 -14.87
C ARG A 182 5.32 -13.19 -15.80
N LYS A 183 6.08 -14.29 -15.89
CA LYS A 183 5.78 -15.38 -16.81
C LYS A 183 4.41 -15.97 -16.50
N ARG A 184 4.16 -16.29 -15.24
CA ARG A 184 2.89 -16.86 -14.81
C ARG A 184 1.72 -15.90 -15.02
N PHE A 185 1.94 -14.61 -14.82
CA PHE A 185 0.93 -13.60 -15.13
C PHE A 185 0.60 -13.58 -16.63
N VAL A 186 1.60 -13.57 -17.51
CA VAL A 186 1.42 -13.62 -18.95
C VAL A 186 0.69 -14.90 -19.36
N ASP A 187 1.14 -16.06 -18.87
CA ASP A 187 0.51 -17.36 -19.14
C ASP A 187 -0.97 -17.34 -18.72
N PHE A 188 -1.30 -16.79 -17.53
CA PHE A 188 -2.69 -16.63 -17.09
C PHE A 188 -3.54 -15.78 -18.04
N ILE A 189 -3.00 -14.65 -18.52
CA ILE A 189 -3.73 -13.79 -19.47
C ILE A 189 -3.97 -14.53 -20.78
N LEU A 190 -2.95 -15.19 -21.33
CA LEU A 190 -3.05 -15.87 -22.62
C LEU A 190 -3.94 -17.10 -22.58
N ASP A 191 -3.81 -17.91 -21.52
CA ASP A 191 -4.48 -19.21 -21.44
C ASP A 191 -5.90 -19.11 -20.91
N GLN A 192 -6.18 -18.16 -20.00
CA GLN A 192 -7.47 -18.08 -19.32
C GLN A 192 -8.28 -16.83 -19.66
N VAL A 193 -7.65 -15.66 -19.77
CA VAL A 193 -8.41 -14.40 -19.98
C VAL A 193 -8.70 -14.16 -21.46
N LEU A 194 -7.68 -14.29 -22.30
CA LEU A 194 -7.77 -14.02 -23.73
C LEU A 194 -8.89 -14.80 -24.46
N PRO A 195 -9.16 -16.08 -24.14
CA PRO A 195 -10.26 -16.82 -24.77
C PRO A 195 -11.67 -16.23 -24.51
N ILE A 196 -11.83 -15.40 -23.47
CA ILE A 196 -13.10 -14.76 -23.08
C ILE A 196 -13.18 -13.33 -23.63
N MET A 197 -12.06 -12.78 -24.09
CA MET A 197 -12.01 -11.42 -24.61
C MET A 197 -12.62 -11.32 -26.00
N ASN A 198 -13.19 -10.14 -26.29
CA ASN A 198 -13.66 -9.78 -27.61
C ASN A 198 -12.93 -8.52 -28.13
N PRO A 199 -12.84 -8.32 -29.45
CA PRO A 199 -12.37 -7.05 -29.99
C PRO A 199 -13.25 -5.88 -29.56
N TYR A 200 -12.64 -4.75 -29.25
CA TYR A 200 -13.35 -3.50 -28.92
C TYR A 200 -14.24 -3.05 -30.10
N PRO A 201 -15.49 -2.56 -29.88
CA PRO A 201 -16.10 -2.19 -28.60
C PRO A 201 -17.07 -3.22 -27.98
N ASN A 202 -16.89 -4.52 -28.25
CA ASN A 202 -17.77 -5.54 -27.67
C ASN A 202 -17.54 -5.72 -26.16
N ASP A 203 -18.42 -6.46 -25.49
CA ASP A 203 -18.25 -6.82 -24.08
C ASP A 203 -16.92 -7.57 -23.86
N ASN A 204 -16.33 -7.44 -22.66
CA ASN A 204 -15.04 -8.05 -22.31
C ASN A 204 -13.89 -7.69 -23.26
N SER A 205 -13.84 -6.46 -23.77
CA SER A 205 -12.81 -6.01 -24.73
C SER A 205 -11.66 -5.21 -24.14
N VAL A 206 -11.74 -4.84 -22.86
CA VAL A 206 -10.79 -3.95 -22.20
C VAL A 206 -10.27 -4.62 -20.92
N ILE A 207 -8.97 -4.87 -20.85
CA ILE A 207 -8.31 -5.33 -19.62
C ILE A 207 -7.86 -4.13 -18.80
N ILE A 208 -8.20 -4.12 -17.51
CA ILE A 208 -7.71 -3.19 -16.49
C ILE A 208 -6.79 -3.93 -15.52
N MET A 209 -5.54 -3.44 -15.38
CA MET A 209 -4.51 -4.03 -14.51
C MET A 209 -3.88 -3.01 -13.57
N ASP A 210 -3.32 -3.49 -12.44
CA ASP A 210 -2.51 -2.65 -11.57
C ASP A 210 -1.23 -2.15 -12.27
N ASN A 211 -0.74 -0.99 -11.83
CA ASN A 211 0.40 -0.31 -12.43
C ASN A 211 1.72 -0.73 -11.76
N ILE A 212 1.93 -2.04 -11.69
CA ILE A 212 3.16 -2.65 -11.18
C ILE A 212 4.00 -3.15 -12.36
N ARG A 213 5.32 -2.95 -12.27
CA ARG A 213 6.30 -3.34 -13.31
C ARG A 213 6.23 -4.79 -13.79
N ILE A 214 5.64 -5.69 -12.98
CA ILE A 214 5.49 -7.10 -13.34
C ILE A 214 4.48 -7.25 -14.48
N TYR A 215 3.47 -6.39 -14.55
CA TYR A 215 2.39 -6.44 -15.54
C TYR A 215 2.68 -5.60 -16.79
N HIS A 216 3.76 -4.81 -16.78
CA HIS A 216 4.27 -4.10 -17.96
C HIS A 216 5.13 -5.05 -18.80
N ASP A 217 4.47 -5.96 -19.51
CA ASP A 217 5.09 -6.79 -20.54
C ASP A 217 4.73 -6.25 -21.92
N GLU A 218 5.72 -5.74 -22.66
CA GLU A 218 5.49 -5.08 -23.94
C GLU A 218 4.98 -6.05 -25.02
N GLU A 219 5.46 -7.30 -25.01
CA GLU A 219 5.05 -8.32 -25.98
C GLU A 219 3.57 -8.68 -25.78
N LEU A 220 3.15 -8.88 -24.54
CA LEU A 220 1.74 -9.12 -24.20
C LEU A 220 0.84 -7.96 -24.63
N ILE A 221 1.25 -6.71 -24.34
CA ILE A 221 0.45 -5.52 -24.69
C ILE A 221 0.30 -5.40 -26.22
N VAL A 222 1.38 -5.62 -26.96
CA VAL A 222 1.35 -5.58 -28.43
C VAL A 222 0.44 -6.66 -28.99
N LEU A 223 0.51 -7.88 -28.45
CA LEU A 223 -0.35 -8.98 -28.85
C LEU A 223 -1.83 -8.67 -28.62
N LEU A 224 -2.20 -8.25 -27.40
CA LEU A 224 -3.58 -7.93 -27.06
C LEU A 224 -4.15 -6.83 -27.97
N ARG A 225 -3.36 -5.78 -28.23
CA ARG A 225 -3.76 -4.70 -29.15
C ARG A 225 -3.87 -5.19 -30.59
N GLY A 226 -2.99 -6.08 -31.03
CA GLY A 226 -3.05 -6.72 -32.35
C GLY A 226 -4.33 -7.55 -32.56
N LEU A 227 -4.90 -8.08 -31.47
CA LEU A 227 -6.18 -8.78 -31.46
C LEU A 227 -7.40 -7.85 -31.29
N GLY A 228 -7.18 -6.52 -31.26
CA GLY A 228 -8.24 -5.53 -31.11
C GLY A 228 -8.72 -5.31 -29.67
N CYS A 229 -8.03 -5.86 -28.68
CA CYS A 229 -8.32 -5.64 -27.27
C CYS A 229 -7.64 -4.36 -26.76
N HIS A 230 -8.21 -3.71 -25.76
CA HIS A 230 -7.59 -2.56 -25.11
C HIS A 230 -6.98 -2.95 -23.76
N VAL A 231 -5.87 -2.31 -23.41
CA VAL A 231 -5.15 -2.55 -22.16
C VAL A 231 -4.96 -1.22 -21.45
N VAL A 232 -5.47 -1.14 -20.23
CA VAL A 232 -5.48 0.07 -19.41
C VAL A 232 -4.88 -0.23 -18.04
N PHE A 233 -4.00 0.65 -17.56
CA PHE A 233 -3.39 0.54 -16.24
C PHE A 233 -4.04 1.49 -15.24
N LEU A 234 -4.19 1.04 -14.00
CA LEU A 234 -4.66 1.88 -12.91
C LEU A 234 -3.70 3.04 -12.63
N PRO A 235 -4.20 4.18 -12.13
CA PRO A 235 -3.32 5.25 -11.67
C PRO A 235 -2.56 4.78 -10.42
N PRO A 236 -1.31 5.21 -10.20
CA PRO A 236 -0.52 4.79 -9.05
C PRO A 236 -1.26 4.97 -7.71
N TYR A 237 -1.14 3.98 -6.83
CA TYR A 237 -1.77 3.98 -5.49
C TYR A 237 -3.29 4.16 -5.51
N SER A 238 -3.98 3.52 -6.47
CA SER A 238 -5.43 3.63 -6.65
C SER A 238 -6.18 2.29 -6.61
N PRO A 239 -5.98 1.45 -5.58
CA PRO A 239 -6.68 0.17 -5.45
C PRO A 239 -8.21 0.35 -5.33
N ASP A 240 -8.66 1.51 -4.88
CA ASP A 240 -10.09 1.85 -4.79
C ASP A 240 -10.80 2.00 -6.14
N TYR A 241 -10.05 2.09 -7.26
CA TYR A 241 -10.60 2.02 -8.61
C TYR A 241 -10.66 0.59 -9.17
N ASN A 242 -10.22 -0.41 -8.41
CA ASN A 242 -10.31 -1.81 -8.77
C ASN A 242 -11.44 -2.50 -7.99
N PRO A 243 -12.58 -2.87 -8.60
CA PRO A 243 -13.68 -3.56 -7.92
C PRO A 243 -13.27 -4.89 -7.28
N ILE A 244 -12.23 -5.56 -7.80
CA ILE A 244 -11.73 -6.84 -7.25
C ILE A 244 -11.31 -6.69 -5.78
N GLU A 245 -10.80 -5.53 -5.37
CA GLU A 245 -10.34 -5.31 -4.00
C GLU A 245 -11.45 -5.49 -2.96
N MET A 246 -12.70 -5.18 -3.33
CA MET A 246 -13.87 -5.45 -2.48
C MET A 246 -14.09 -6.95 -2.30
N ALA A 247 -13.97 -7.73 -3.37
CA ALA A 247 -14.08 -9.19 -3.30
C ALA A 247 -12.94 -9.79 -2.47
N PHE A 248 -11.71 -9.30 -2.60
CA PHE A 248 -10.59 -9.72 -1.75
C PHE A 248 -10.83 -9.43 -0.27
N SER A 249 -11.46 -8.30 0.06
CA SER A 249 -11.80 -8.00 1.45
C SER A 249 -12.74 -9.04 2.05
N ILE A 250 -13.67 -9.58 1.26
CA ILE A 250 -14.62 -10.64 1.68
C ILE A 250 -13.91 -12.00 1.77
N ILE A 251 -13.10 -12.36 0.76
CA ILE A 251 -12.36 -13.63 0.75
C ILE A 251 -11.36 -13.72 1.91
N LYS A 252 -10.81 -12.56 2.34
CA LYS A 252 -9.81 -12.50 3.39
C LYS A 252 -10.38 -12.35 4.80
N SER A 253 -11.61 -11.86 4.97
CA SER A 253 -12.26 -11.68 6.27
C SER A 253 -12.54 -13.01 6.95
#